data_AF-A0A9D8I9R9-F1
#
_entry.id   AF-A0A9D8I9R9-F1
#
_cell.length_a   1.000
_cell.length_b   1.000
_cell.length_c   1.000
_cell.angle_alpha   90.00
_cell.angle_beta   90.00
_cell.angle_gamma   90.00
#
_symmetry.space_group_name_H-M   'P 1'
#
loop_
_entity.id
_entity.type
_entity.pdbx_description
1 polymer ?
#
loop_
_entity_poly.entity_id
_entity_poly.type
_entity_poly.pdbx_seq_one_letter_code
_entity_poly.pdbx_strand_id
1 'polypeptide(L)'
;MQPPQSREAALKEIERDAASADPEVYLKTLTDLLNGWMMSRNSFPTNLDVFVKEKMIRKLPTPPPGKQLAVDRKAMKVILVDK
;
A
#
# COMPACT_ATOMS: atom_id res chain seq x y z
N MET A 1 27.02 12.71 -7.99
CA MET A 1 25.76 12.08 -8.41
C MET A 1 25.62 10.76 -7.66
N GLN A 2 24.71 10.67 -6.68
CA GLN A 2 24.40 9.38 -6.03
C GLN A 2 23.55 8.53 -6.99
N PRO A 3 23.75 7.21 -7.07
CA PRO A 3 23.01 6.39 -8.01
C PRO A 3 21.51 6.31 -7.64
N PRO A 4 20.60 6.18 -8.62
CA PRO A 4 19.16 5.97 -8.39
C PRO A 4 18.79 4.64 -7.70
N GLN A 5 19.77 3.77 -7.41
CA GLN A 5 19.54 2.42 -6.87
C GLN A 5 18.78 2.37 -5.54
N SER A 6 18.92 3.36 -4.65
CA SER A 6 18.26 3.32 -3.34
C SER A 6 16.73 3.42 -3.45
N ARG A 7 16.21 4.18 -4.41
CA ARG A 7 14.76 4.34 -4.60
C ARG A 7 14.15 3.14 -5.33
N GLU A 8 14.85 2.62 -6.33
CA GLU A 8 14.38 1.43 -7.06
C GLU A 8 14.41 0.18 -6.18
N ALA A 9 15.43 0.03 -5.33
CA ALA A 9 15.50 -1.06 -4.36
C ALA A 9 14.38 -0.95 -3.30
N ALA A 10 14.14 0.24 -2.77
CA ALA A 10 13.05 0.48 -1.82
C ALA A 10 11.67 0.18 -2.42
N LEU A 11 11.42 0.63 -3.67
CA LEU A 11 10.19 0.28 -4.37
C LEU A 11 10.04 -1.22 -4.55
N LYS A 12 11.13 -1.93 -4.90
CA LYS A 12 11.10 -3.38 -5.08
C LYS A 12 10.84 -4.14 -3.78
N GLU A 13 11.30 -3.63 -2.65
CA GLU A 13 11.01 -4.18 -1.32
C GLU A 13 9.53 -3.95 -0.94
N ILE A 14 9.05 -2.70 -1.06
CA ILE A 14 7.63 -2.36 -0.86
C ILE A 14 6.74 -3.23 -1.75
N GLU A 15 7.11 -3.43 -3.02
CA GLU A 15 6.38 -4.29 -3.94
C GLU A 15 6.37 -5.75 -3.51
N ARG A 16 7.50 -6.26 -2.99
CA ARG A 16 7.61 -7.63 -2.48
C ARG A 16 6.72 -7.82 -1.25
N ASP A 17 6.75 -6.88 -0.32
CA ASP A 17 5.93 -6.94 0.89
C ASP A 17 4.46 -6.75 0.56
N ALA A 18 4.13 -5.82 -0.32
CA ALA A 18 2.77 -5.62 -0.83
C ALA A 18 2.28 -6.82 -1.65
N ALA A 19 3.16 -7.63 -2.24
CA ALA A 19 2.81 -8.87 -2.94
C ALA A 19 2.97 -10.13 -2.07
N SER A 20 3.23 -9.97 -0.77
CA SER A 20 3.37 -11.09 0.15
C SER A 20 2.08 -11.90 0.21
N ALA A 21 2.20 -13.22 0.39
CA ALA A 21 1.05 -14.07 0.71
C ALA A 21 0.55 -13.83 2.15
N ASP A 22 1.39 -13.20 2.97
CA ASP A 22 1.08 -12.89 4.35
C ASP A 22 0.27 -11.58 4.47
N PRO A 23 -0.96 -11.64 5.02
CA PRO A 23 -1.81 -10.46 5.15
C PRO A 23 -1.25 -9.40 6.07
N GLU A 24 -0.52 -9.76 7.13
CA GLU A 24 0.02 -8.79 8.05
C GLU A 24 1.12 -7.95 7.38
N VAL A 25 1.95 -8.61 6.55
CA VAL A 25 3.02 -7.95 5.80
C VAL A 25 2.46 -6.95 4.79
N TYR A 26 1.57 -7.36 3.89
CA TYR A 26 1.08 -6.41 2.88
C TYR A 26 0.16 -5.34 3.47
N LEU A 27 -0.61 -5.64 4.52
CA LEU A 27 -1.45 -4.63 5.18
C LEU A 27 -0.60 -3.58 5.88
N LYS A 28 0.50 -3.98 6.52
CA LYS A 28 1.48 -3.05 7.09
C LYS A 28 2.04 -2.13 6.00
N THR A 29 2.46 -2.69 4.88
CA THR A 29 3.03 -1.92 3.76
C THR A 29 2.01 -0.95 3.15
N LEU A 30 0.78 -1.41 2.89
CA LEU A 30 -0.28 -0.54 2.38
C LEU A 30 -0.68 0.55 3.39
N THR A 31 -0.63 0.25 4.69
CA THR A 31 -0.86 1.24 5.75
C THR A 31 0.24 2.28 5.79
N ASP A 32 1.50 1.90 5.58
CA ASP A 32 2.62 2.85 5.48
C ASP A 32 2.44 3.81 4.30
N LEU A 33 2.07 3.27 3.12
CA LEU A 33 1.74 4.07 1.93
C LEU A 33 0.57 5.02 2.17
N LEU A 34 -0.48 4.55 2.86
CA LEU A 34 -1.62 5.38 3.26
C LEU A 34 -1.16 6.54 4.16
N ASN A 35 -0.32 6.28 5.15
CA ASN A 35 0.22 7.33 6.02
C ASN A 35 1.06 8.34 5.23
N GLY A 36 1.96 7.88 4.36
CA GLY A 36 2.73 8.77 3.49
C GLY A 36 1.87 9.63 2.56
N TRP A 37 0.79 9.05 2.02
CA TRP A 37 -0.21 9.78 1.24
C TRP A 37 -0.90 10.88 2.06
N MET A 38 -1.40 10.53 3.24
CA MET A 38 -2.07 11.48 4.13
C MET A 38 -1.13 12.60 4.58
N MET A 39 0.13 12.29 4.89
CA MET A 39 1.14 13.31 5.22
C MET A 39 1.40 14.26 4.04
N SER A 40 1.37 13.76 2.81
CA SER A 40 1.66 14.56 1.61
C SER A 40 0.46 15.38 1.12
N ARG A 41 -0.76 14.86 1.24
CA ARG A 41 -1.98 15.45 0.67
C ARG A 41 -2.99 15.94 1.69
N ASN A 42 -2.75 15.70 2.98
CA ASN A 42 -3.64 16.01 4.10
C ASN A 42 -5.08 15.51 3.88
N SER A 43 -5.23 14.36 3.22
CA SER A 43 -6.51 13.78 2.80
C SER A 43 -6.39 12.27 2.61
N PHE A 44 -7.48 11.54 2.83
CA PHE A 44 -7.53 10.12 2.54
C PHE A 44 -7.59 9.84 1.04
N PRO A 45 -6.95 8.77 0.56
CA PRO A 45 -7.12 8.32 -0.81
C PRO A 45 -8.56 7.83 -1.04
N THR A 46 -9.10 8.05 -2.24
CA THR A 46 -10.45 7.57 -2.61
C THR A 46 -10.54 6.05 -2.53
N ASN A 47 -9.49 5.36 -2.98
CA ASN A 47 -9.31 3.92 -2.93
C ASN A 47 -7.81 3.58 -3.00
N LEU A 48 -7.46 2.31 -2.87
CA LEU A 48 -6.06 1.89 -2.89
C LEU A 48 -5.45 1.93 -4.31
N ASP A 49 -6.26 1.95 -5.37
CA ASP A 49 -5.78 2.06 -6.76
C ASP A 49 -4.97 3.34 -6.99
N VAL A 50 -5.18 4.39 -6.18
CA VAL A 50 -4.38 5.61 -6.30
C VAL A 50 -2.90 5.35 -6.08
N PHE A 51 -2.52 4.38 -5.24
CA PHE A 51 -1.11 4.05 -5.00
C PHE A 51 -0.44 3.49 -6.27
N VAL A 52 -1.21 2.81 -7.11
CA VAL A 52 -0.75 2.33 -8.42
C VAL A 52 -0.67 3.49 -9.42
N LYS A 53 -1.73 4.32 -9.48
CA LYS A 53 -1.79 5.49 -10.38
C LYS A 53 -0.64 6.47 -10.12
N GLU A 54 -0.28 6.64 -8.85
CA GLU A 54 0.74 7.58 -8.38
C GLU A 54 2.14 6.96 -8.35
N LYS A 55 2.29 5.74 -8.89
CA LYS A 55 3.55 5.00 -9.00
C LYS A 55 4.24 4.80 -7.65
N MET A 56 3.48 4.72 -6.57
CA MET A 56 3.98 4.32 -5.26
C MET A 56 4.24 2.80 -5.22
N ILE A 57 3.40 2.03 -5.92
CA ILE A 57 3.53 0.59 -6.17
C ILE A 57 3.12 0.27 -7.61
N ARG A 58 3.55 -0.86 -8.17
CA ARG A 58 3.14 -1.25 -9.54
C ARG A 58 1.78 -1.92 -9.60
N LYS A 59 1.38 -2.63 -8.54
CA LYS A 59 0.09 -3.32 -8.43
C LYS A 59 -0.28 -3.50 -6.97
N LEU A 60 -1.58 -3.61 -6.70
CA LEU A 60 -2.09 -3.96 -5.38
C LEU A 60 -1.89 -5.47 -5.08
N PRO A 61 -1.79 -5.87 -3.80
CA PRO A 61 -1.90 -7.26 -3.40
C PRO A 61 -3.23 -7.83 -3.87
N THR A 62 -3.22 -9.12 -4.18
CA THR A 62 -4.46 -9.89 -4.32
C THR A 62 -4.92 -10.29 -2.91
N PRO A 63 -6.05 -9.78 -2.39
CA PRO A 63 -6.57 -10.22 -1.10
C PRO A 63 -7.02 -11.71 -1.16
N PRO A 64 -7.06 -12.40 -0.01
CA PRO A 64 -7.54 -13.77 0.05
C PRO A 64 -9.02 -13.88 -0.38
N PRO A 65 -9.46 -15.08 -0.85
CA PRO A 65 -10.83 -15.27 -1.32
C PRO A 65 -11.85 -14.93 -0.23
N GLY A 66 -12.93 -14.25 -0.65
CA GLY A 66 -13.97 -13.74 0.27
C GLY A 66 -13.60 -12.44 0.98
N LYS A 67 -12.36 -11.94 0.86
CA LYS A 67 -11.95 -10.66 1.44
C LYS A 67 -11.63 -9.61 0.38
N GLN A 68 -11.74 -8.36 0.75
CA GLN A 68 -11.32 -7.21 -0.04
C GLN A 68 -10.49 -6.24 0.81
N LEU A 69 -9.60 -5.50 0.17
CA LEU A 69 -8.83 -4.45 0.82
C LEU A 69 -9.70 -3.22 0.99
N ALA A 70 -9.74 -2.66 2.20
CA ALA A 70 -10.46 -1.44 2.51
C ALA A 70 -9.61 -0.49 3.35
N VAL A 71 -9.88 0.81 3.22
CA VAL A 71 -9.25 1.84 4.07
C VAL A 71 -10.14 2.09 5.28
N ASP A 72 -9.64 1.76 6.46
CA ASP A 72 -10.28 2.14 7.72
C ASP A 72 -9.88 3.56 8.08
N ARG A 73 -10.82 4.51 7.93
CA ARG A 73 -10.57 5.93 8.21
C ARG A 73 -10.50 6.25 9.70
N LYS A 74 -11.06 5.39 10.57
CA LYS A 74 -11.05 5.61 12.03
C LYS A 74 -9.69 5.22 12.60
N ALA A 75 -9.15 4.10 12.16
CA ALA A 75 -7.87 3.55 12.56
C ALA A 75 -6.72 3.98 11.63
N MET A 76 -7.00 4.74 10.56
CA MET A 76 -6.02 5.27 9.61
C MET A 76 -5.13 4.18 9.01
N LYS A 77 -5.71 3.03 8.68
CA LYS A 77 -4.97 1.85 8.22
C LYS A 77 -5.70 1.10 7.14
N VAL A 78 -4.97 0.28 6.40
CA VAL A 78 -5.56 -0.65 5.46
C VAL A 78 -5.93 -1.93 6.19
N ILE A 79 -7.13 -2.43 5.94
CA ILE A 79 -7.68 -3.64 6.53
C ILE A 79 -8.22 -4.57 5.45
N LEU A 80 -8.38 -5.83 5.81
CA LEU A 80 -9.22 -6.75 5.04
C LEU A 80 -10.61 -6.74 5.63
N VAL A 81 -11.61 -6.58 4.77
CA VAL A 81 -13.02 -6.75 5.11
C VAL A 81 -13.59 -7.91 4.31
N ASP A 82 -14.60 -8.57 4.87
CA ASP A 82 -15.39 -9.57 4.17
C ASP A 82 -16.17 -8.92 3.01
N LYS A 83 -16.32 -9.66 1.91
CA LYS A 83 -17.02 -9.20 0.70
C LYS A 83 -18.48 -9.64 0.69
#